data_AF-A0A1V4THW2-F1
#
_entry.id   AF-A0A1V4THW2-F1
#
_cell.length_a   1.000
_cell.length_b   1.000
_cell.length_c   1.000
_cell.angle_alpha   90.00
_cell.angle_beta   90.00
_cell.angle_gamma   90.00
#
_symmetry.space_group_name_H-M   'P 1'
#
loop_
_entity.id
_entity.type
_entity.pdbx_description
1 polymer ?
#
loop_
_entity_poly.entity_id
_entity_poly.type
_entity_poly.pdbx_seq_one_letter_code
_entity_poly.pdbx_strand_id
1 'polypeptide(L)'
;MASDYFRAYIMCGLITMMFLGGWDGPEFIWAEAWYLMKTYIVFFFFVWVRAAMVRIRTDQILHMGWRRLLPLAIINLLIAIALKTAGVF
;
A
#
# COMPACT_ATOMS: atom_id res chain seq x y z
N MET A 1 -7.72 20.45 -5.74
CA MET A 1 -8.87 19.59 -5.38
C MET A 1 -8.94 18.35 -6.25
N ALA A 2 -9.35 18.40 -7.52
CA ALA A 2 -9.42 17.20 -8.38
C ALA A 2 -8.05 16.49 -8.55
N SER A 3 -6.98 17.27 -8.68
CA SER A 3 -5.59 16.77 -8.76
C SER A 3 -5.15 15.96 -7.55
N ASP A 4 -5.60 16.33 -6.35
CA ASP A 4 -5.17 15.70 -5.10
C ASP A 4 -5.82 14.32 -4.93
N TYR A 5 -7.09 14.22 -5.32
CA TYR A 5 -7.79 12.93 -5.38
C TYR A 5 -7.23 12.02 -6.46
N PHE A 6 -6.86 12.56 -7.62
CA PHE A 6 -6.19 11.79 -8.67
C PHE A 6 -4.86 11.22 -8.19
N ARG A 7 -4.03 12.03 -7.51
CA ARG A 7 -2.78 11.56 -6.91
C ARG A 7 -3.03 10.43 -5.90
N ALA A 8 -4.01 10.58 -5.01
CA ALA A 8 -4.35 9.53 -4.04
C ALA A 8 -4.81 8.23 -4.71
N TYR A 9 -5.63 8.33 -5.76
CA TYR A 9 -6.10 7.18 -6.52
C TYR A 9 -4.95 6.45 -7.24
N ILE A 10 -4.04 7.20 -7.88
CA ILE A 10 -2.84 6.62 -8.53
C ILE A 10 -1.95 5.90 -7.51
N MET A 11 -1.78 6.47 -6.30
CA MET A 11 -1.01 5.80 -5.24
C MET A 11 -1.66 4.49 -4.77
N CYS A 12 -3.00 4.43 -4.71
CA CYS A 12 -3.72 3.18 -4.42
C CYS A 12 -3.51 2.12 -5.52
N GLY A 13 -3.45 2.56 -6.78
CA GLY A 13 -3.09 1.69 -7.90
C GLY A 13 -1.68 1.12 -7.78
N LEU A 14 -0.70 1.96 -7.42
CA LEU A 14 0.69 1.53 -7.19
C LEU A 14 0.79 0.49 -6.06
N ILE A 15 0.09 0.70 -4.94
CA ILE A 15 0.04 -0.27 -3.84
C ILE A 15 -0.51 -1.61 -4.32
N THR A 16 -1.59 -1.57 -5.11
CA THR A 16 -2.23 -2.77 -5.65
C THR A 16 -1.30 -3.53 -6.59
N MET A 17 -0.55 -2.81 -7.45
CA MET A 17 0.43 -3.42 -8.34
C MET A 17 1.60 -4.05 -7.59
N MET A 18 2.22 -3.31 -6.66
CA MET A 18 3.47 -3.74 -6.04
C MET A 18 3.28 -4.81 -4.95
N PHE A 19 2.16 -4.77 -4.22
CA PHE A 19 1.96 -5.61 -3.04
C PHE A 19 0.83 -6.63 -3.16
N LEU A 20 -0.21 -6.36 -3.96
CA LEU A 20 -1.40 -7.23 -4.07
C LEU A 20 -1.41 -8.08 -5.36
N GLY A 21 -0.25 -8.22 -6.01
CA GLY A 21 -0.09 -9.03 -7.21
C GLY A 21 -0.67 -8.42 -8.49
N GLY A 22 -1.01 -7.12 -8.50
CA GLY A 22 -1.44 -6.42 -9.71
C GLY A 22 -2.58 -7.11 -10.45
N TRP A 23 -2.25 -7.63 -11.65
CA TRP A 23 -3.17 -8.32 -12.56
C TRP A 23 -3.34 -9.81 -12.28
N ASP A 24 -2.53 -10.42 -11.40
CA ASP A 24 -2.72 -11.83 -11.04
C ASP A 24 -4.04 -12.00 -10.26
N GLY A 25 -4.95 -12.71 -10.92
CA GLY A 25 -6.30 -12.97 -10.46
C GLY A 25 -6.83 -14.29 -10.97
N PRO A 26 -7.96 -14.75 -10.44
CA PRO A 26 -8.62 -15.96 -10.93
C PRO A 26 -8.88 -15.83 -12.44
N GLU A 27 -8.57 -16.88 -13.21
CA GLU A 27 -8.73 -16.91 -14.68
C GLU A 27 -10.16 -16.63 -15.17
N PHE A 28 -11.13 -16.68 -14.26
CA PHE A 28 -12.54 -16.40 -14.53
C PHE A 28 -12.87 -14.91 -14.72
N ILE A 29 -12.00 -13.99 -14.29
CA ILE A 29 -12.24 -12.53 -14.36
C ILE A 29 -11.19 -11.90 -15.28
N TRP A 30 -11.60 -10.93 -16.12
CA TRP A 30 -10.65 -10.13 -16.90
C TRP A 30 -9.63 -9.46 -15.97
N ALA A 31 -8.35 -9.61 -16.31
CA ALA A 31 -7.23 -9.17 -15.47
C ALA A 31 -7.32 -7.67 -15.11
N GLU A 32 -7.78 -6.85 -16.05
CA GLU A 32 -7.98 -5.41 -15.87
C GLU A 32 -9.10 -5.12 -14.87
N ALA A 33 -10.22 -5.84 -14.97
CA ALA A 33 -11.35 -5.68 -14.06
C ALA A 33 -10.96 -6.08 -12.62
N TRP A 34 -10.16 -7.13 -12.47
CA TRP A 34 -9.64 -7.59 -11.19
C TRP A 34 -8.70 -6.56 -10.54
N TYR A 35 -7.76 -6.02 -11.31
CA TYR A 35 -6.88 -4.95 -10.85
C TYR A 35 -7.67 -3.69 -10.44
N LEU A 36 -8.66 -3.30 -11.26
CA LEU A 36 -9.50 -2.14 -10.96
C LEU A 36 -10.27 -2.35 -9.65
N MET A 37 -10.86 -3.54 -9.47
CA MET A 37 -11.62 -3.88 -8.27
C MET A 37 -10.74 -3.81 -7.01
N LYS A 38 -9.55 -4.42 -7.02
CA LYS A 38 -8.59 -4.32 -5.91
C LYS A 38 -8.22 -2.87 -5.62
N THR A 39 -7.94 -2.09 -6.67
CA THR A 39 -7.59 -0.66 -6.53
C THR A 39 -8.73 0.13 -5.89
N TYR A 40 -9.98 -0.12 -6.29
CA TYR A 40 -11.16 0.50 -5.68
C TYR A 40 -11.34 0.12 -4.21
N ILE A 41 -11.09 -1.15 -3.85
CA ILE A 41 -11.14 -1.60 -2.45
C ILE A 41 -10.10 -0.87 -1.61
N VAL A 42 -8.86 -0.77 -2.10
CA VAL A 42 -7.78 -0.02 -1.41
C VAL A 42 -8.14 1.46 -1.29
N PHE A 43 -8.64 2.08 -2.36
CA PHE A 43 -9.06 3.47 -2.33
C PHE A 43 -10.20 3.71 -1.34
N PHE A 44 -11.22 2.84 -1.33
CA PHE A 44 -12.32 2.89 -0.36
C PHE A 44 -11.81 2.78 1.07
N PHE A 45 -10.87 1.87 1.35
CA PHE A 45 -10.22 1.77 2.65
C PHE A 45 -9.53 3.07 3.07
N PHE A 46 -8.78 3.72 2.18
CA PHE A 46 -8.15 5.01 2.49
C PHE A 46 -9.14 6.14 2.74
N VAL A 47 -10.25 6.18 1.98
CA VAL A 47 -11.33 7.15 2.22
C VAL A 47 -12.00 6.89 3.57
N TRP A 48 -12.23 5.63 3.92
CA TRP A 48 -12.79 5.25 5.21
C TRP A 48 -11.87 5.62 6.38
N VAL A 49 -10.57 5.34 6.28
CA VAL A 49 -9.57 5.76 7.28
C VAL A 49 -9.55 7.28 7.41
N ARG A 50 -9.59 8.02 6.30
CA ARG A 50 -9.67 9.49 6.33
C ARG A 50 -10.91 9.99 7.07
N ALA A 51 -12.04 9.31 6.92
CA ALA A 51 -13.27 9.65 7.62
C ALA A 51 -13.21 9.30 9.12
N ALA A 52 -12.54 8.20 9.49
CA ALA A 52 -12.42 7.74 10.87
C ALA A 52 -11.36 8.50 11.69
N MET A 53 -10.35 9.06 11.04
CA MET A 53 -9.21 9.70 11.71
C MET A 53 -9.54 11.11 12.20
N VAL A 54 -9.46 11.31 13.51
CA VAL A 54 -9.45 12.64 14.12
C VAL A 54 -8.15 13.35 13.75
N ARG A 55 -8.22 14.63 13.34
CA ARG A 55 -7.07 15.40 12.80
C ARG A 55 -5.78 15.19 13.61
N ILE A 56 -4.78 14.57 12.99
CA ILE A 56 -3.47 14.28 13.58
C ILE A 56 -2.50 15.43 13.26
N ARG A 57 -1.64 15.79 14.22
CA ARG A 57 -0.61 16.82 14.02
C ARG A 57 0.48 16.29 13.08
N THR A 58 0.97 17.13 12.17
CA THR A 58 2.03 16.77 11.21
C THR A 58 3.28 16.20 11.89
N ASP A 59 3.65 16.72 13.07
CA ASP A 59 4.80 16.21 13.81
C ASP A 59 4.62 14.77 14.33
N GLN A 60 3.39 14.37 14.64
CA GLN A 60 3.09 13.00 15.06
C GLN A 60 3.23 12.03 13.87
N ILE A 61 2.83 12.46 12.68
CA ILE A 61 3.01 11.71 11.44
C ILE A 61 4.50 11.56 11.13
N LEU A 62 5.26 12.65 11.22
CA LEU A 62 6.71 12.63 11.00
C LEU A 62 7.41 11.70 12.00
N HIS A 63 7.08 11.83 13.27
CA HIS A 63 7.65 10.99 14.32
C HIS A 63 7.30 9.50 14.14
N MET A 64 6.08 9.17 13.72
CA MET A 64 5.70 7.78 13.42
C MET A 64 6.46 7.24 12.19
N GLY A 65 6.58 8.04 11.13
CA GLY A 65 7.32 7.67 9.92
C GLY A 65 8.78 7.39 10.20
N TRP A 66 9.46 8.33 10.86
CA TRP A 66 10.90 8.25 11.09
C TRP A 66 11.30 7.31 12.21
N ARG A 67 10.55 7.27 13.31
CA ARG A 67 10.96 6.48 14.47
C ARG A 67 10.45 5.04 14.43
N ARG A 68 9.39 4.75 13.67
CA ARG A 68 8.80 3.40 13.62
C ARG A 68 8.84 2.80 12.22
N LEU A 69 8.27 3.47 11.22
CA LEU A 69 8.11 2.88 9.89
C LEU A 69 9.44 2.66 9.16
N LEU A 70 10.35 3.65 9.21
CA LEU A 70 11.67 3.52 8.56
C LEU A 70 12.52 2.37 9.15
N PRO A 71 12.71 2.27 10.48
CA PRO A 71 13.42 1.13 11.06
C PRO A 71 12.76 -0.22 10.74
N LEU A 72 11.42 -0.29 10.79
CA LEU A 72 10.69 -1.52 10.44
C LEU A 72 10.91 -1.93 8.97
N ALA A 73 10.93 -0.97 8.04
CA ALA A 73 11.21 -1.26 6.64
C ALA A 73 12.62 -1.83 6.43
N ILE A 74 13.62 -1.30 7.14
CA ILE A 74 15.00 -1.81 7.09
C ILE A 74 15.06 -3.23 7.67
N ILE A 75 14.40 -3.49 8.80
CA ILE A 75 14.34 -4.83 9.40
C ILE A 75 13.68 -5.82 8.43
N ASN A 76 12.56 -5.45 7.81
CA ASN A 76 11.88 -6.30 6.83
C ASN A 76 12.77 -6.61 5.62
N LEU A 77 13.55 -5.63 5.16
CA LEU A 77 14.53 -5.84 4.07
C LEU A 77 15.63 -6.83 4.49
N LEU A 78 16.19 -6.69 5.70
CA LEU A 78 17.21 -7.62 6.21
C LEU A 78 16.65 -9.04 6.34
N ILE A 79 15.41 -9.20 6.81
CA ILE A 79 14.73 -10.50 6.87
C ILE A 79 14.58 -11.09 5.47
N ALA A 80 14.14 -10.30 4.49
CA ALA A 80 14.01 -10.77 3.11
C ALA A 80 15.36 -11.24 2.53
N ILE A 81 16.45 -10.51 2.81
CA ILE A 81 17.81 -10.90 2.41
C ILE A 81 18.24 -12.20 3.10
N ALA A 82 17.97 -12.33 4.40
CA ALA A 82 18.29 -13.52 5.18
C ALA A 82 17.52 -14.76 4.66
N LEU A 83 16.23 -14.62 4.37
CA LEU A 83 15.40 -15.69 3.83
C LEU A 83 15.88 -16.15 2.45
N LYS A 84 16.25 -15.19 1.58
CA LYS A 84 16.82 -15.48 0.26
C LYS A 84 18.16 -16.21 0.37
N THR A 85 19.03 -15.78 1.29
CA THR A 85 20.34 -16.43 1.49
C THR A 85 20.23 -17.81 2.16
N ALA A 86 19.20 -18.04 2.97
CA ALA A 86 18.90 -19.33 3.57
C ALA A 86 18.29 -20.36 2.59
N GLY A 87 17.99 -19.96 1.33
CA GLY A 87 17.46 -20.85 0.30
C GLY A 87 15.99 -21.23 0.50
N VAL A 88 15.23 -20.44 1.27
CA VAL A 88 13.78 -20.64 1.47
C VAL A 88 12.96 -20.14 0.27
N PHE A 89 13.58 -19.33 -0.60
CA PHE A 89 13.03 -18.76 -1.83
C PHE A 89 14.01 -18.87 -2.99
#